data_AF-A0A5K1BFP6-F1
#
_entry.id   AF-A0A5K1BFP6-F1
#
_cell.length_a   1.000
_cell.length_b   1.000
_cell.length_c   1.000
_cell.angle_alpha   90.00
_cell.angle_beta   90.00
_cell.angle_gamma   90.00
#
_symmetry.space_group_name_H-M   'P 1'
#
loop_
_entity.id
_entity.type
_entity.pdbx_description
1 polymer ?
#
loop_
_entity_poly.entity_id
_entity_poly.type
_entity_poly.pdbx_seq_one_letter_code
_entity_poly.pdbx_strand_id
1 'polypeptide(L)'
;TTTQGLDGLAARCQQYYKAGARFAKWRAVLKIGPTEPTELAIQQNAHGLARYAIICQENGLVPIVEPEILTDGSHDIQKCAAVTERVLAAVYKALNDHHVLLEGSLLKPNMVTSGSDCPKKATPEEVADYTVRALLRTVPAAVPGIMFLSGGQSEEEASVNLNAMNKLDVLKPWTLSFSFGRALQQSTLKTWKGKEENVKAAQEAFLTRCKANSDATLGKYAGGNAGGLASESLHVKGYKY
;
A
#
# COMPACT_ATOMS: atom_id res chain seq x y z
N THR A 1 -8.81 -14.78 0.28
CA THR A 1 -8.55 -15.46 -1.01
C THR A 1 -7.09 -15.87 -1.03
N THR A 2 -6.62 -16.52 -2.10
CA THR A 2 -5.20 -16.56 -2.44
C THR A 2 -5.04 -16.07 -3.88
N THR A 3 -3.93 -15.40 -4.18
CA THR A 3 -3.72 -14.79 -5.51
C THR A 3 -3.06 -15.79 -6.47
N GLN A 4 -3.52 -15.80 -7.71
CA GLN A 4 -3.00 -16.66 -8.78
C GLN A 4 -2.09 -15.89 -9.74
N GLY A 5 -1.34 -16.62 -10.57
CA GLY A 5 -0.49 -16.06 -11.63
C GLY A 5 0.96 -16.51 -11.63
N LEU A 6 1.35 -17.50 -10.83
CA LEU A 6 2.74 -17.99 -10.76
C LEU A 6 3.11 -18.78 -12.03
N ASP A 7 2.13 -19.42 -12.68
CA ASP A 7 2.35 -20.19 -13.89
C ASP A 7 2.88 -19.28 -15.01
N GLY A 8 4.03 -19.67 -15.58
CA GLY A 8 4.72 -18.90 -16.61
C GLY A 8 5.28 -17.54 -16.16
N LEU A 9 5.30 -17.24 -14.86
CA LEU A 9 5.73 -15.92 -14.35
C LEU A 9 7.17 -15.59 -14.75
N ALA A 10 8.12 -16.54 -14.66
CA ALA A 10 9.52 -16.31 -15.05
C ALA A 10 9.64 -15.85 -16.50
N ALA A 11 8.97 -16.54 -17.44
CA ALA A 11 8.97 -16.17 -18.86
C ALA A 11 8.39 -14.77 -19.09
N ARG A 12 7.31 -14.41 -18.37
CA ARG A 12 6.74 -13.06 -18.42
C ARG A 12 7.70 -12.02 -17.84
N CYS A 13 8.35 -12.29 -16.71
CA CYS A 13 9.34 -11.39 -16.12
C CYS A 13 10.50 -11.10 -17.08
N GLN A 14 11.01 -12.10 -17.78
CA GLN A 14 12.06 -11.92 -18.80
C GLN A 14 11.58 -11.03 -19.95
N GLN A 15 10.36 -11.24 -20.44
CA GLN A 15 9.76 -10.41 -21.48
C GLN A 15 9.57 -8.96 -21.00
N TYR A 16 9.07 -8.75 -19.78
CA TYR A 16 8.88 -7.42 -19.21
C TYR A 16 10.20 -6.71 -18.96
N TYR A 17 11.23 -7.42 -18.50
CA TYR A 17 12.56 -6.84 -18.34
C TYR A 17 13.14 -6.37 -19.68
N LYS A 18 13.02 -7.20 -20.74
CA LYS A 18 13.39 -6.83 -22.12
C LYS A 18 12.59 -5.62 -22.62
N ALA A 19 11.33 -5.50 -22.22
CA ALA A 19 10.47 -4.35 -22.55
C ALA A 19 10.75 -3.08 -21.71
N GLY A 20 11.65 -3.13 -20.72
CA GLY A 20 12.08 -1.98 -19.93
C GLY A 20 11.55 -1.91 -18.49
N ALA A 21 10.71 -2.87 -18.07
CA ALA A 21 10.29 -2.94 -16.66
C ALA A 21 11.48 -3.24 -15.75
N ARG A 22 11.50 -2.64 -14.55
CA ARG A 22 12.56 -2.84 -13.54
C ARG A 22 12.03 -3.25 -12.17
N PHE A 23 10.71 -3.23 -12.00
CA PHE A 23 10.03 -3.73 -10.83
C PHE A 23 8.72 -4.39 -11.26
N ALA A 24 8.16 -5.20 -10.39
CA ALA A 24 6.84 -5.83 -10.54
C ALA A 24 5.99 -5.57 -9.30
N LYS A 25 4.68 -5.85 -9.39
CA LYS A 25 3.76 -5.76 -8.25
C LYS A 25 2.86 -6.99 -8.20
N TRP A 26 2.67 -7.55 -7.01
CA TRP A 26 1.73 -8.64 -6.78
C TRP A 26 0.88 -8.39 -5.53
N ARG A 27 -0.44 -8.38 -5.70
CA ARG A 27 -1.40 -8.11 -4.64
C ARG A 27 -1.99 -9.39 -4.06
N ALA A 28 -1.74 -9.63 -2.78
CA ALA A 28 -2.53 -10.51 -1.94
C ALA A 28 -3.64 -9.72 -1.22
N VAL A 29 -4.76 -10.37 -0.92
CA VAL A 29 -5.91 -9.71 -0.27
C VAL A 29 -6.37 -10.52 0.93
N LEU A 30 -6.36 -9.86 2.09
CA LEU A 30 -6.84 -10.37 3.37
C LEU A 30 -7.98 -9.48 3.86
N LYS A 31 -8.85 -10.02 4.71
CA LYS A 31 -9.96 -9.30 5.33
C LYS A 31 -9.93 -9.47 6.84
N ILE A 32 -10.38 -8.46 7.55
CA ILE A 32 -10.65 -8.55 8.99
C ILE A 32 -12.11 -8.92 9.17
N GLY A 33 -12.36 -10.00 9.90
CA GLY A 33 -13.70 -10.47 10.24
C GLY A 33 -13.73 -11.07 11.65
N PRO A 34 -14.86 -11.66 12.06
CA PRO A 34 -14.96 -12.33 13.36
C PRO A 34 -13.93 -13.46 13.51
N THR A 35 -13.65 -14.18 12.41
CA THR A 35 -12.70 -15.31 12.38
C THR A 35 -11.53 -15.08 11.43
N GLU A 36 -11.54 -13.97 10.69
CA GLU A 36 -10.59 -13.67 9.63
C GLU A 36 -9.61 -12.55 9.99
N PRO A 37 -8.38 -12.58 9.44
CA PRO A 37 -7.87 -13.60 8.52
C PRO A 37 -7.54 -14.92 9.23
N THR A 38 -7.95 -16.03 8.62
CA THR A 38 -7.63 -17.38 9.12
C THR A 38 -6.15 -17.67 8.91
N GLU A 39 -5.60 -18.61 9.70
CA GLU A 39 -4.21 -19.04 9.55
C GLU A 39 -3.91 -19.51 8.11
N LEU A 40 -4.81 -20.32 7.54
CA LEU A 40 -4.70 -20.76 6.15
C LEU A 40 -4.58 -19.60 5.16
N ALA A 41 -5.40 -18.55 5.33
CA ALA A 41 -5.36 -17.39 4.44
C ALA A 41 -4.03 -16.63 4.56
N ILE A 42 -3.51 -16.47 5.77
CA ILE A 42 -2.23 -15.80 6.01
C ILE A 42 -1.10 -16.59 5.33
N GLN A 43 -0.98 -17.89 5.63
CA GLN A 43 0.10 -18.73 5.11
C GLN A 43 0.08 -18.85 3.59
N GLN A 44 -1.09 -19.02 2.97
CA GLN A 44 -1.20 -19.13 1.51
C GLN A 44 -0.80 -17.83 0.79
N ASN A 45 -1.19 -16.67 1.33
CA ASN A 45 -0.80 -15.40 0.73
C ASN A 45 0.68 -15.08 0.97
N ALA A 46 1.22 -15.34 2.16
CA ALA A 46 2.64 -15.16 2.45
C ALA A 46 3.52 -16.02 1.53
N HIS A 47 3.17 -17.30 1.37
CA HIS A 47 3.88 -18.21 0.47
C HIS A 47 3.76 -17.78 -1.01
N GLY A 48 2.57 -17.38 -1.46
CA GLY A 48 2.36 -16.89 -2.82
C GLY A 48 3.20 -15.65 -3.13
N LEU A 49 3.27 -14.69 -2.20
CA LEU A 49 4.09 -13.49 -2.30
C LEU A 49 5.58 -13.82 -2.34
N ALA A 50 6.05 -14.76 -1.51
CA ALA A 50 7.46 -15.17 -1.49
C ALA A 50 7.90 -15.86 -2.79
N ARG A 51 7.06 -16.77 -3.32
CA ARG A 51 7.30 -17.38 -4.65
C ARG A 51 7.32 -16.37 -5.77
N TYR A 52 6.39 -15.40 -5.76
CA TYR A 52 6.40 -14.31 -6.71
C TYR A 52 7.69 -13.47 -6.62
N ALA A 53 8.12 -13.14 -5.40
CA ALA A 53 9.26 -12.28 -5.17
C ALA A 53 10.57 -12.90 -5.67
N ILE A 54 10.82 -14.18 -5.35
CA ILE A 54 12.05 -14.84 -5.80
C ILE A 54 12.10 -14.98 -7.32
N ILE A 55 10.98 -15.32 -7.97
CA ILE A 55 10.90 -15.39 -9.45
C ILE A 55 11.17 -14.01 -10.07
N CYS A 56 10.70 -12.91 -9.47
CA CYS A 56 11.01 -11.57 -9.96
C CYS A 56 12.52 -11.28 -9.88
N GLN A 57 13.15 -11.58 -8.73
CA GLN A 57 14.56 -11.31 -8.50
C GLN A 57 15.47 -12.12 -9.43
N GLU A 58 15.18 -13.41 -9.65
CA GLU A 58 15.88 -14.27 -10.61
C GLU A 58 15.87 -13.71 -12.04
N ASN A 59 14.89 -12.86 -12.36
CA ASN A 59 14.69 -12.27 -13.68
C ASN A 59 14.93 -10.76 -13.71
N GLY A 60 15.61 -10.21 -12.69
CA GLY A 60 16.06 -8.82 -12.65
C GLY A 60 14.98 -7.77 -12.35
N LEU A 61 13.82 -8.18 -11.84
CA LEU A 61 12.74 -7.27 -11.44
C LEU A 61 12.69 -7.15 -9.92
N VAL A 62 12.67 -5.92 -9.39
CA VAL A 62 12.41 -5.66 -7.97
C VAL A 62 10.94 -6.02 -7.64
N PRO A 63 10.65 -6.97 -6.74
CA PRO A 63 9.28 -7.28 -6.36
C PRO A 63 8.74 -6.27 -5.34
N ILE A 64 7.64 -5.61 -5.68
CA ILE A 64 6.76 -4.97 -4.70
C ILE A 64 5.82 -6.04 -4.12
N VAL A 65 5.99 -6.32 -2.83
CA VAL A 65 5.23 -7.31 -2.05
C VAL A 65 4.02 -6.59 -1.43
N GLU A 66 2.80 -6.90 -1.87
CA GLU A 66 1.57 -6.20 -1.46
C GLU A 66 0.60 -7.13 -0.72
N PRO A 67 0.73 -7.33 0.61
CA PRO A 67 -0.22 -8.04 1.44
C PRO A 67 -1.33 -7.08 1.94
N GLU A 68 -2.27 -6.72 1.07
CA GLU A 68 -3.33 -5.77 1.43
C GLU A 68 -4.34 -6.40 2.39
N ILE A 69 -4.47 -5.82 3.58
CA ILE A 69 -5.58 -6.07 4.49
C ILE A 69 -6.66 -5.02 4.21
N LEU A 70 -7.83 -5.47 3.79
CA LEU A 70 -8.97 -4.61 3.48
C LEU A 70 -9.47 -3.89 4.73
N THR A 71 -9.88 -2.63 4.54
CA THR A 71 -10.48 -1.81 5.60
C THR A 71 -11.94 -2.16 5.89
N ASP A 72 -12.57 -3.08 5.15
CA ASP A 72 -13.98 -3.44 5.31
C ASP A 72 -14.32 -3.85 6.77
N GLY A 73 -15.40 -3.29 7.32
CA GLY A 73 -15.99 -3.68 8.59
C GLY A 73 -15.89 -2.63 9.70
N SER A 74 -16.36 -2.99 10.90
CA SER A 74 -16.51 -2.09 12.05
C SER A 74 -15.38 -2.17 13.09
N HIS A 75 -14.29 -2.86 12.76
CA HIS A 75 -13.16 -3.06 13.66
C HIS A 75 -12.46 -1.74 14.01
N ASP A 76 -11.88 -1.68 15.21
CA ASP A 76 -11.06 -0.55 15.64
C ASP A 76 -9.63 -0.61 15.07
N ILE A 77 -8.86 0.45 15.29
CA ILE A 77 -7.48 0.55 14.80
C ILE A 77 -6.55 -0.47 15.48
N GLN A 78 -6.82 -0.85 16.73
CA GLN A 78 -6.07 -1.85 17.49
C GLN A 78 -6.19 -3.22 16.84
N LYS A 79 -7.39 -3.61 16.42
CA LYS A 79 -7.60 -4.86 15.69
C LYS A 79 -6.89 -4.85 14.34
N CYS A 80 -6.91 -3.74 13.62
CA CYS A 80 -6.16 -3.58 12.37
C CYS A 80 -4.65 -3.72 12.60
N ALA A 81 -4.12 -3.10 13.67
CA ALA A 81 -2.71 -3.20 14.05
C ALA A 81 -2.30 -4.65 14.34
N ALA A 82 -3.06 -5.36 15.18
CA ALA A 82 -2.79 -6.75 15.54
C ALA A 82 -2.80 -7.68 14.32
N VAL A 83 -3.75 -7.49 13.40
CA VAL A 83 -3.81 -8.27 12.17
C VAL A 83 -2.65 -7.92 11.24
N THR A 84 -2.31 -6.64 11.12
CA THR A 84 -1.18 -6.17 10.29
C THR A 84 0.13 -6.77 10.79
N GLU A 85 0.40 -6.74 12.09
CA GLU A 85 1.59 -7.34 12.69
C GLU A 85 1.67 -8.84 12.40
N ARG A 86 0.58 -9.57 12.62
CA ARG A 86 0.53 -11.03 12.36
C ARG A 86 0.79 -11.36 10.89
N VAL A 87 0.19 -10.62 9.97
CA VAL A 87 0.34 -10.84 8.52
C VAL A 87 1.76 -10.51 8.08
N LEU A 88 2.32 -9.37 8.48
CA LEU A 88 3.66 -8.96 8.09
C LEU A 88 4.73 -9.90 8.65
N ALA A 89 4.58 -10.38 9.89
CA ALA A 89 5.47 -11.38 10.45
C ALA A 89 5.50 -12.67 9.60
N ALA A 90 4.33 -13.17 9.18
CA ALA A 90 4.24 -14.33 8.31
C ALA A 90 4.84 -14.08 6.91
N VAL A 91 4.61 -12.88 6.35
CA VAL A 91 5.19 -12.49 5.05
C VAL A 91 6.70 -12.47 5.12
N TYR A 92 7.32 -11.81 6.10
CA TYR A 92 8.79 -11.75 6.17
C TYR A 92 9.43 -13.09 6.51
N LYS A 93 8.76 -13.95 7.30
CA LYS A 93 9.20 -15.33 7.48
C LYS A 93 9.21 -16.09 6.15
N ALA A 94 8.14 -15.99 5.37
CA ALA A 94 8.06 -16.64 4.06
C ALA A 94 9.09 -16.07 3.06
N LEU A 95 9.31 -14.75 3.03
CA LEU A 95 10.35 -14.14 2.20
C LEU A 95 11.74 -14.70 2.55
N ASN A 96 12.03 -14.86 3.84
CA ASN A 96 13.29 -15.44 4.31
C ASN A 96 13.44 -16.92 3.92
N ASP A 97 12.38 -17.72 4.10
CA ASP A 97 12.37 -19.15 3.73
C ASP A 97 12.59 -19.39 2.24
N HIS A 98 12.20 -18.41 1.41
CA HIS A 98 12.40 -18.43 -0.04
C HIS A 98 13.68 -17.72 -0.50
N HIS A 99 14.55 -17.33 0.44
CA HIS A 99 15.83 -16.68 0.16
C HIS A 99 15.70 -15.36 -0.64
N VAL A 100 14.60 -14.62 -0.43
CA VAL A 100 14.40 -13.31 -1.08
C VAL A 100 15.39 -12.30 -0.51
N LEU A 101 16.10 -11.58 -1.38
CA LEU A 101 16.98 -10.48 -1.01
C LEU A 101 16.13 -9.25 -0.62
N LEU A 102 16.08 -8.89 0.66
CA LEU A 102 15.18 -7.82 1.14
C LEU A 102 15.59 -6.43 0.63
N GLU A 103 16.90 -6.20 0.49
CA GLU A 103 17.51 -4.98 -0.07
C GLU A 103 17.06 -4.73 -1.52
N GLY A 104 16.73 -5.80 -2.25
CA GLY A 104 16.22 -5.78 -3.61
C GLY A 104 14.70 -5.95 -3.69
N SER A 105 13.95 -5.52 -2.66
CA SER A 105 12.49 -5.63 -2.58
C SER A 105 11.84 -4.34 -2.07
N LEU A 106 10.51 -4.23 -2.21
CA LEU A 106 9.73 -3.15 -1.60
C LEU A 106 8.47 -3.74 -0.95
N LEU A 107 8.03 -3.15 0.16
CA LEU A 107 6.75 -3.50 0.78
C LEU A 107 5.67 -2.50 0.35
N LYS A 108 4.48 -2.99 0.02
CA LYS A 108 3.29 -2.16 -0.20
C LYS A 108 2.16 -2.62 0.72
N PRO A 109 2.14 -2.16 1.98
CA PRO A 109 1.11 -2.55 2.94
C PRO A 109 -0.05 -1.56 2.91
N ASN A 110 -1.18 -1.94 3.51
CA ASN A 110 -2.16 -0.99 4.00
C ASN A 110 -1.57 -0.14 5.13
N MET A 111 -2.05 1.10 5.28
CA MET A 111 -1.90 1.82 6.54
C MET A 111 -2.76 1.13 7.61
N VAL A 112 -2.41 1.30 8.88
CA VAL A 112 -3.20 0.79 10.01
C VAL A 112 -4.27 1.81 10.36
N THR A 113 -5.51 1.53 9.99
CA THR A 113 -6.67 2.43 10.17
C THR A 113 -7.80 1.72 10.89
N SER A 114 -8.77 2.48 11.43
CA SER A 114 -10.08 1.92 11.78
C SER A 114 -10.80 1.37 10.53
N GLY A 115 -11.70 0.41 10.72
CA GLY A 115 -12.51 -0.15 9.64
C GLY A 115 -13.44 0.87 9.00
N SER A 116 -13.88 0.59 7.77
CA SER A 116 -14.76 1.45 6.95
C SER A 116 -16.06 1.82 7.65
N ASP A 117 -16.59 0.92 8.47
CA ASP A 117 -17.85 1.05 9.18
C ASP A 117 -17.62 1.34 10.68
N CYS A 118 -16.37 1.57 11.10
CA CYS A 118 -16.05 1.91 12.48
C CYS A 118 -16.64 3.29 12.83
N PRO A 119 -17.46 3.41 13.90
CA PRO A 119 -18.10 4.68 14.27
C PRO A 119 -17.10 5.74 14.70
N LYS A 120 -15.94 5.32 15.25
CA LYS A 120 -14.84 6.21 15.63
C LYS A 120 -13.68 6.04 14.66
N LYS A 121 -13.54 6.99 13.73
CA LYS A 121 -12.37 7.05 12.84
C LYS A 121 -11.15 7.51 13.60
N ALA A 122 -10.03 6.82 13.38
CA ALA A 122 -8.74 7.22 13.93
C ALA A 122 -8.28 8.54 13.31
N THR A 123 -7.61 9.38 14.09
CA THR A 123 -6.97 10.59 13.56
C THR A 123 -5.71 10.23 12.75
N PRO A 124 -5.19 11.14 11.91
CA PRO A 124 -3.94 10.92 11.21
C PRO A 124 -2.76 10.58 12.11
N GLU A 125 -2.71 11.17 13.32
CA GLU A 125 -1.67 10.91 14.32
C GLU A 125 -1.81 9.51 14.91
N GLU A 126 -3.04 9.05 15.19
CA GLU A 126 -3.29 7.67 15.62
C GLU A 126 -2.94 6.68 14.50
N VAL A 127 -3.37 6.94 13.26
CA VAL A 127 -3.00 6.13 12.08
C VAL A 127 -1.48 6.04 11.95
N ALA A 128 -0.79 7.18 12.09
CA ALA A 128 0.66 7.21 12.00
C ALA A 128 1.34 6.38 13.09
N ASP A 129 0.95 6.55 14.34
CA ASP A 129 1.51 5.85 15.50
C ASP A 129 1.33 4.34 15.38
N TYR A 130 0.11 3.88 15.11
CA TYR A 130 -0.16 2.44 14.95
C TYR A 130 0.52 1.86 13.71
N THR A 131 0.57 2.59 12.60
CA THR A 131 1.20 2.11 11.37
C THR A 131 2.71 1.95 11.56
N VAL A 132 3.41 3.00 12.00
CA VAL A 132 4.87 2.95 12.17
C VAL A 132 5.26 1.94 13.24
N ARG A 133 4.50 1.82 14.34
CA ARG A 133 4.72 0.79 15.37
C ARG A 133 4.59 -0.63 14.82
N ALA A 134 3.54 -0.92 14.04
CA ALA A 134 3.35 -2.25 13.45
C ALA A 134 4.51 -2.62 12.50
N LEU A 135 5.00 -1.65 11.72
CA LEU A 135 6.16 -1.83 10.85
C LEU A 135 7.44 -2.07 11.64
N LEU A 136 7.72 -1.26 12.67
CA LEU A 136 8.87 -1.42 13.57
C LEU A 136 8.94 -2.79 14.25
N ARG A 137 7.78 -3.43 14.47
CA ARG A 137 7.70 -4.76 15.09
C ARG A 137 7.92 -5.91 14.12
N THR A 138 7.87 -5.69 12.81
CA THR A 138 7.73 -6.79 11.83
C THR A 138 8.60 -6.69 10.59
N VAL A 139 8.93 -5.48 10.13
CA VAL A 139 9.72 -5.26 8.92
C VAL A 139 11.20 -5.28 9.30
N PRO A 140 12.08 -6.03 8.63
CA PRO A 140 13.52 -5.93 8.84
C PRO A 140 14.10 -4.65 8.24
N ALA A 141 15.10 -4.05 8.91
CA ALA A 141 15.79 -2.82 8.46
C ALA A 141 16.39 -2.90 7.03
N ALA A 142 16.66 -4.11 6.52
CA ALA A 142 17.22 -4.34 5.19
C ALA A 142 16.28 -3.94 4.03
N VAL A 143 14.96 -3.82 4.28
CA VAL A 143 14.00 -3.40 3.25
C VAL A 143 14.21 -1.91 2.92
N PRO A 144 14.50 -1.48 1.70
CA PRO A 144 14.85 -0.07 1.45
C PRO A 144 13.67 0.89 1.61
N GLY A 145 12.44 0.42 1.39
CA GLY A 145 11.27 1.29 1.47
C GLY A 145 9.92 0.60 1.50
N ILE A 146 8.95 1.36 2.01
CA ILE A 146 7.57 0.98 2.23
C ILE A 146 6.69 1.98 1.47
N MET A 147 5.98 1.47 0.46
CA MET A 147 5.23 2.26 -0.52
C MET A 147 3.74 2.02 -0.29
N PHE A 148 3.12 2.77 0.62
CA PHE A 148 1.75 2.51 1.06
C PHE A 148 0.74 2.49 -0.09
N LEU A 149 -0.21 1.57 -0.04
CA LEU A 149 -1.45 1.67 -0.82
C LEU A 149 -2.41 2.65 -0.12
N SER A 150 -3.21 3.38 -0.91
CA SER A 150 -4.21 4.31 -0.33
C SER A 150 -5.47 3.59 0.15
N GLY A 151 -5.74 2.38 -0.36
CA GLY A 151 -6.97 1.65 -0.05
C GLY A 151 -8.18 2.49 -0.44
N GLY A 152 -9.15 2.60 0.47
CA GLY A 152 -10.37 3.41 0.30
C GLY A 152 -10.27 4.87 0.75
N GLN A 153 -9.08 5.33 1.16
CA GLN A 153 -8.87 6.71 1.62
C GLN A 153 -9.14 7.71 0.49
N SER A 154 -9.59 8.92 0.86
CA SER A 154 -9.64 10.05 -0.07
C SER A 154 -8.24 10.46 -0.53
N GLU A 155 -8.15 11.29 -1.58
CA GLU A 155 -6.86 11.82 -2.04
C GLU A 155 -6.18 12.65 -0.95
N GLU A 156 -6.95 13.42 -0.19
CA GLU A 156 -6.44 14.24 0.90
C GLU A 156 -6.09 13.40 2.14
N GLU A 157 -6.95 12.48 2.54
CA GLU A 157 -6.72 11.61 3.69
C GLU A 157 -5.42 10.80 3.53
N ALA A 158 -5.20 10.23 2.34
CA ALA A 158 -3.97 9.49 2.05
C ALA A 158 -2.71 10.37 2.16
N SER A 159 -2.79 11.63 1.72
CA SER A 159 -1.68 12.60 1.81
C SER A 159 -1.41 12.99 3.27
N VAL A 160 -2.47 13.26 4.03
CA VAL A 160 -2.39 13.67 5.44
C VAL A 160 -1.85 12.55 6.33
N ASN A 161 -2.32 11.32 6.14
CA ASN A 161 -1.85 10.15 6.90
C ASN A 161 -0.38 9.83 6.59
N LEU A 162 0.03 9.88 5.31
CA LEU A 162 1.43 9.71 4.93
C LEU A 162 2.34 10.79 5.55
N ASN A 163 1.88 12.03 5.56
CA ASN A 163 2.58 13.14 6.15
C ASN A 163 2.75 12.97 7.67
N ALA A 164 1.69 12.55 8.37
CA ALA A 164 1.72 12.28 9.79
C ALA A 164 2.76 11.20 10.15
N MET A 165 2.83 10.10 9.38
CA MET A 165 3.85 9.06 9.55
C MET A 165 5.28 9.59 9.40
N ASN A 166 5.51 10.44 8.40
CA ASN A 166 6.84 11.00 8.16
C ASN A 166 7.24 12.05 9.21
N LYS A 167 6.27 12.75 9.83
CA LYS A 167 6.49 13.68 10.94
C LYS A 167 6.80 13.04 12.29
N LEU A 168 6.46 11.76 12.50
CA LEU A 168 6.71 11.10 13.79
C LEU A 168 8.21 11.11 14.14
N ASP A 169 8.53 11.56 15.35
CA ASP A 169 9.91 11.60 15.84
C ASP A 169 10.30 10.25 16.45
N VAL A 170 10.43 9.24 15.59
CA VAL A 170 10.86 7.87 15.92
C VAL A 170 11.78 7.36 14.83
N LEU A 171 12.67 6.43 15.17
CA LEU A 171 13.51 5.75 14.19
C LEU A 171 12.63 5.05 13.15
N LYS A 172 12.86 5.35 11.88
CA LYS A 172 12.24 4.70 10.73
C LYS A 172 13.38 4.26 9.80
N PRO A 173 13.84 3.00 9.88
CA PRO A 173 15.01 2.56 9.13
C PRO A 173 14.72 2.35 7.62
N TRP A 174 13.52 2.69 7.17
CA TRP A 174 13.06 2.57 5.79
C TRP A 174 12.53 3.91 5.28
N THR A 175 12.52 4.09 3.98
CA THR A 175 11.75 5.18 3.37
C THR A 175 10.25 4.88 3.48
N LEU A 176 9.46 5.82 4.01
CA LEU A 176 7.99 5.75 3.99
C LEU A 176 7.44 6.65 2.88
N SER A 177 6.87 6.03 1.84
CA SER A 177 6.38 6.73 0.65
C SER A 177 5.06 6.10 0.15
N PHE A 178 4.65 6.39 -1.08
CA PHE A 178 3.34 6.04 -1.61
C PHE A 178 3.42 5.19 -2.89
N SER A 179 2.46 4.28 -3.03
CA SER A 179 2.11 3.59 -4.28
C SER A 179 0.60 3.70 -4.49
N PHE A 180 0.15 4.91 -4.81
CA PHE A 180 -1.27 5.27 -4.88
C PHE A 180 -1.85 5.11 -6.29
N GLY A 181 -3.04 4.55 -6.36
CA GLY A 181 -3.88 4.55 -7.56
C GLY A 181 -4.95 5.63 -7.42
N ARG A 182 -6.08 5.27 -6.81
CA ARG A 182 -7.23 6.17 -6.61
C ARG A 182 -6.85 7.51 -5.96
N ALA A 183 -6.02 7.50 -4.92
CA ALA A 183 -5.61 8.71 -4.21
C ALA A 183 -4.70 9.68 -5.02
N LEU A 184 -4.24 9.27 -6.21
CA LEU A 184 -3.55 10.15 -7.15
C LEU A 184 -4.41 10.53 -8.36
N GLN A 185 -5.43 9.74 -8.70
CA GLN A 185 -6.07 9.79 -10.02
C GLN A 185 -7.54 10.21 -9.97
N GLN A 186 -8.18 10.24 -8.81
CA GLN A 186 -9.63 10.50 -8.73
C GLN A 186 -9.98 11.89 -9.30
N SER A 187 -9.32 12.94 -8.83
CA SER A 187 -9.56 14.31 -9.31
C SER A 187 -9.15 14.47 -10.78
N THR A 188 -8.09 13.79 -11.21
CA THR A 188 -7.64 13.75 -12.61
C THR A 188 -8.71 13.17 -13.52
N LEU A 189 -9.25 11.99 -13.19
CA LEU A 189 -10.27 11.31 -13.99
C LEU A 189 -11.56 12.12 -14.06
N LYS A 190 -11.99 12.71 -12.94
CA LYS A 190 -13.19 13.56 -12.87
C LYS A 190 -13.05 14.87 -13.64
N THR A 191 -11.85 15.43 -13.70
CA THR A 191 -11.55 16.63 -14.50
C THR A 191 -11.49 16.27 -15.99
N TRP A 192 -10.84 15.17 -16.34
CA TRP A 192 -10.66 14.75 -17.73
C TRP A 192 -11.98 14.39 -18.42
N LYS A 193 -12.79 13.53 -17.80
CA LYS A 193 -14.06 13.01 -18.35
C LYS A 193 -13.94 12.37 -19.74
N GLY A 194 -12.75 11.91 -20.14
CA GLY A 194 -12.50 11.35 -21.47
C GLY A 194 -12.43 12.38 -22.60
N LYS A 195 -12.34 13.68 -22.28
CA LYS A 195 -12.41 14.78 -23.24
C LYS A 195 -11.03 15.37 -23.53
N GLU A 196 -10.67 15.48 -24.81
CA GLU A 196 -9.35 15.99 -25.21
C GLU A 196 -9.11 17.43 -24.75
N GLU A 197 -10.15 18.27 -24.78
CA GLU A 197 -10.08 19.66 -24.33
C GLU A 197 -9.74 19.79 -22.83
N ASN A 198 -9.96 18.74 -22.03
CA ASN A 198 -9.71 18.72 -20.59
C ASN A 198 -8.35 18.13 -20.21
N VAL A 199 -7.55 17.65 -21.17
CA VAL A 199 -6.27 16.94 -20.87
C VAL A 199 -5.35 17.80 -20.01
N LYS A 200 -5.18 19.09 -20.35
CA LYS A 200 -4.30 19.99 -19.60
C LYS A 200 -4.78 20.19 -18.16
N ALA A 201 -6.07 20.45 -17.97
CA ALA A 201 -6.65 20.62 -16.64
C ALA A 201 -6.53 19.35 -15.78
N ALA A 202 -6.70 18.17 -16.40
CA ALA A 202 -6.53 16.89 -15.70
C ALA A 202 -5.07 16.64 -15.30
N GLN A 203 -4.10 17.00 -16.15
CA GLN A 203 -2.67 16.93 -15.84
C GLN A 203 -2.30 17.86 -14.68
N GLU A 204 -2.85 19.07 -14.63
CA GLU A 204 -2.65 20.00 -13.51
C GLU A 204 -3.22 19.46 -12.19
N ALA A 205 -4.40 18.83 -12.22
CA ALA A 205 -4.98 18.15 -11.06
C ALA A 205 -4.10 16.98 -10.60
N PHE A 206 -3.56 16.18 -11.55
CA PHE A 206 -2.64 15.08 -11.23
C PHE A 206 -1.35 15.59 -10.58
N LEU A 207 -0.73 16.62 -11.17
CA LEU A 207 0.50 17.21 -10.64
C LEU A 207 0.32 17.78 -9.24
N THR A 208 -0.85 18.35 -8.94
CA THR A 208 -1.20 18.83 -7.60
C THR A 208 -1.16 17.70 -6.57
N ARG A 209 -1.65 16.51 -6.93
CA ARG A 209 -1.59 15.32 -6.05
C ARG A 209 -0.22 14.67 -6.01
N CYS A 210 0.55 14.69 -7.10
CA CYS A 210 1.95 14.28 -7.06
C CYS A 210 2.78 15.16 -6.11
N LYS A 211 2.63 16.49 -6.16
CA LYS A 211 3.35 17.42 -5.27
C LYS A 211 2.97 17.22 -3.81
N ALA A 212 1.67 17.12 -3.52
CA ALA A 212 1.22 16.91 -2.15
C ALA A 212 1.73 15.62 -1.53
N ASN A 213 1.68 14.51 -2.26
CA ASN A 213 2.20 13.24 -1.78
C ASN A 213 3.74 13.26 -1.70
N SER A 214 4.42 13.96 -2.61
CA SER A 214 5.86 14.21 -2.51
C SER A 214 6.22 14.96 -1.22
N ASP A 215 5.53 16.05 -0.89
CA ASP A 215 5.74 16.79 0.35
C ASP A 215 5.39 15.96 1.59
N ALA A 216 4.38 15.09 1.48
CA ALA A 216 4.00 14.17 2.55
C ALA A 216 5.09 13.14 2.85
N THR A 217 5.88 12.70 1.85
CA THR A 217 7.06 11.83 2.10
C THR A 217 8.12 12.52 2.95
N LEU A 218 8.16 13.85 2.93
CA LEU A 218 9.13 14.65 3.68
C LEU A 218 8.57 15.15 5.02
N GLY A 219 7.32 14.80 5.36
CA GLY A 219 6.64 15.36 6.53
C GLY A 219 6.36 16.87 6.41
N LYS A 220 6.33 17.40 5.17
CA LYS A 220 6.21 18.84 4.87
C LYS A 220 4.88 19.23 4.25
N TYR A 221 3.95 18.29 4.09
CA TYR A 221 2.63 18.61 3.58
C TYR A 221 1.85 19.41 4.65
N ALA A 222 1.44 20.63 4.30
CA ALA A 222 0.76 21.56 5.18
C ALA A 222 -0.78 21.41 5.16
N GLY A 223 -1.32 20.56 4.29
CA GLY A 223 -2.76 20.48 4.04
C GLY A 223 -3.32 21.73 3.33
N GLY A 224 -4.63 21.77 3.11
CA GLY A 224 -5.35 23.01 2.82
C GLY A 224 -5.67 23.32 1.35
N ASN A 225 -5.31 22.45 0.40
CA ASN A 225 -5.65 22.62 -1.03
C ASN A 225 -6.49 21.46 -1.61
N ALA A 226 -7.16 20.68 -0.77
CA ALA A 226 -8.11 19.69 -1.25
C ALA A 226 -9.43 20.39 -1.64
N GLY A 227 -9.61 20.68 -2.93
CA GLY A 227 -10.94 20.96 -3.46
C GLY A 227 -11.89 19.80 -3.16
N GLY A 228 -13.21 20.04 -3.20
CA GLY A 228 -14.22 19.06 -2.74
C GLY A 228 -14.04 17.64 -3.31
N LEU A 229 -13.53 17.50 -4.53
CA LEU A 229 -13.23 16.22 -5.18
C LEU A 229 -12.15 15.39 -4.47
N ALA A 230 -11.13 16.04 -3.91
CA ALA A 230 -10.00 15.38 -3.25
C ALA A 230 -10.35 14.84 -1.86
N SER A 231 -11.42 15.35 -1.26
CA SER A 231 -11.91 14.94 0.07
C SER A 231 -12.92 13.79 0.01
N GLU A 232 -13.37 13.39 -1.18
CA GLU A 232 -14.34 12.32 -1.33
C GLU A 232 -13.73 10.95 -0.97
N SER A 233 -14.46 10.17 -0.15
CA SER A 233 -14.10 8.79 0.16
C SER A 233 -14.04 7.96 -1.11
N LEU A 234 -12.98 7.16 -1.24
CA LEU A 234 -12.75 6.28 -2.39
C LEU A 234 -13.02 4.82 -2.06
N HIS A 235 -13.59 4.55 -0.88
CA HIS A 235 -13.87 3.20 -0.42
C HIS A 235 -14.93 2.53 -1.31
N VAL A 236 -14.65 1.28 -1.67
CA VAL A 236 -15.57 0.38 -2.37
C VAL A 236 -15.54 -0.94 -1.62
N LYS A 237 -16.70 -1.35 -1.09
CA LYS A 237 -16.81 -2.55 -0.26
C LYS A 237 -16.35 -3.79 -1.02
N GLY A 238 -15.42 -4.54 -0.46
CA GLY A 238 -14.91 -5.77 -1.08
C GLY A 238 -14.21 -5.55 -2.44
N TYR A 239 -13.55 -4.41 -2.62
CA TYR A 239 -12.91 -4.01 -3.89
C TYR A 239 -12.00 -5.10 -4.48
N LYS A 240 -12.30 -5.44 -5.75
CA LYS A 240 -11.49 -6.33 -6.61
C LYS A 240 -11.03 -5.51 -7.81
N TYR A 241 -9.79 -5.73 -8.24
CA TYR A 241 -9.28 -5.19 -9.50
C TYR A 241 -9.95 -5.89 -10.69
#